data_AF-A0A7C7X7M5-F1
#
_entry.id   AF-A0A7C7X7M5-F1
#
_cell.length_a   1.000
_cell.length_b   1.000
_cell.length_c   1.000
_cell.angle_alpha   90.00
_cell.angle_beta   90.00
_cell.angle_gamma   90.00
#
_symmetry.space_group_name_H-M   'P 1'
#
loop_
_entity.id
_entity.type
_entity.pdbx_description
1 polymer ?
#
loop_
_entity_poly.entity_id
_entity_poly.type
_entity_poly.pdbx_seq_one_letter_code
_entity_poly.pdbx_strand_id
1 'polypeptide(L)'
;MTAEYNPNEERFDEGDCGAALLTAVRQLAVDCGTTLEEFKGQTLAHIALRARETYGDGLPEFWDVWESWHAPDSTPEMGDL
;
A
#
# COMPACT_ATOMS: atom_id res chain seq x y z
N MET A 1 2.87 14.88 23.43
CA MET A 1 3.12 13.73 22.54
C MET A 1 2.05 13.78 21.47
N THR A 2 2.34 14.43 20.34
CA THR A 2 1.57 14.19 19.13
C THR A 2 2.01 12.83 18.63
N ALA A 3 1.14 11.82 18.69
CA ALA A 3 1.40 10.58 17.99
C ALA A 3 1.63 10.95 16.53
N GLU A 4 2.83 10.69 16.03
CA GLU A 4 3.16 10.88 14.62
C GLU A 4 2.24 9.93 13.85
N TYR A 5 1.35 10.49 13.02
CA TYR A 5 0.44 9.69 12.21
C TYR A 5 1.29 8.84 11.26
N ASN A 6 1.22 7.51 11.44
CA ASN A 6 1.96 6.57 10.63
C ASN A 6 0.98 5.86 9.68
N PRO A 7 0.84 6.32 8.43
CA PRO A 7 -0.08 5.74 7.45
C PRO A 7 0.25 4.28 7.12
N ASN A 8 1.47 3.83 7.41
CA ASN A 8 1.86 2.43 7.31
C ASN A 8 1.19 1.52 8.35
N GLU A 9 0.71 2.07 9.46
CA GLU A 9 -0.02 1.35 10.50
C GLU A 9 -1.54 1.51 10.35
N GLU A 10 -1.98 2.37 9.43
CA GLU A 10 -3.39 2.52 9.11
C GLU A 10 -3.92 1.23 8.50
N ARG A 11 -5.03 0.75 9.05
CA ARG A 11 -5.69 -0.46 8.59
C ARG A 11 -6.68 -0.09 7.50
N PHE A 12 -6.66 -0.83 6.40
CA PHE A 12 -7.64 -0.66 5.35
C PHE A 12 -9.04 -0.96 5.88
N ASP A 13 -9.91 0.03 5.77
CA ASP A 13 -11.34 -0.09 6.01
C ASP A 13 -12.11 0.40 4.77
N GLU A 14 -12.95 -0.46 4.22
CA GLU A 14 -13.76 -0.15 3.04
C GLU A 14 -14.68 1.05 3.26
N GLY A 15 -15.17 1.26 4.49
CA GLY A 15 -16.08 2.36 4.84
C GLY A 15 -15.39 3.69 5.07
N ASP A 16 -14.09 3.68 5.40
CA ASP A 16 -13.27 4.86 5.72
C ASP A 16 -12.10 5.03 4.73
N CYS A 17 -12.21 4.50 3.52
CA CYS A 17 -11.19 4.67 2.48
C CYS A 17 -11.67 5.55 1.33
N GLY A 18 -10.73 6.29 0.72
CA GLY A 18 -11.00 7.04 -0.50
C GLY A 18 -11.30 6.10 -1.68
N ALA A 19 -12.12 6.57 -2.64
CA ALA A 19 -12.52 5.78 -3.81
C ALA A 19 -11.33 5.25 -4.63
N ALA A 20 -10.22 5.99 -4.68
CA ALA A 20 -9.00 5.57 -5.36
C ALA A 20 -8.34 4.36 -4.67
N LEU A 21 -8.19 4.42 -3.34
CA LEU A 21 -7.65 3.31 -2.55
C LEU A 21 -8.55 2.09 -2.65
N LEU A 22 -9.87 2.25 -2.50
CA LEU A 22 -10.82 1.15 -2.66
C LEU A 22 -10.69 0.48 -4.03
N THR A 23 -10.57 1.27 -5.10
CA THR A 23 -10.43 0.75 -6.46
C THR A 23 -9.12 -0.03 -6.63
N ALA A 24 -8.01 0.51 -6.12
CA ALA A 24 -6.70 -0.12 -6.21
C ALA A 24 -6.63 -1.45 -5.44
N VAL A 25 -7.16 -1.48 -4.20
CA VAL A 25 -7.24 -2.71 -3.38
C VAL A 25 -8.17 -3.73 -4.02
N ARG A 26 -9.28 -3.29 -4.62
CA ARG A 26 -10.21 -4.17 -5.31
C ARG A 26 -9.59 -4.80 -6.56
N GLN A 27 -8.83 -4.03 -7.34
CA GLN A 27 -8.08 -4.56 -8.48
C GLN A 27 -7.04 -5.58 -8.01
N LEU A 28 -6.25 -5.22 -7.00
CA LEU A 28 -5.29 -6.15 -6.40
C LEU A 28 -5.94 -7.45 -5.94
N ALA A 29 -7.12 -7.38 -5.32
CA ALA A 29 -7.86 -8.57 -4.92
C ALA A 29 -8.22 -9.46 -6.10
N VAL A 30 -8.73 -8.87 -7.18
CA VAL A 30 -9.07 -9.59 -8.41
C VAL A 30 -7.83 -10.25 -9.02
N ASP A 31 -6.72 -9.51 -9.14
CA ASP A 31 -5.47 -10.02 -9.72
C ASP A 31 -4.81 -11.11 -8.86
N CYS A 32 -4.91 -11.00 -7.53
CA CYS A 32 -4.47 -12.03 -6.59
C CYS A 32 -5.39 -13.26 -6.53
N GLY A 33 -6.57 -13.22 -7.16
CA GLY A 33 -7.59 -14.26 -7.01
C GLY A 33 -8.18 -14.35 -5.60
N THR A 34 -8.19 -13.23 -4.87
CA THR A 34 -8.70 -13.12 -3.50
C THR A 34 -9.87 -12.14 -3.41
N THR A 35 -10.45 -11.97 -2.23
CA THR A 35 -11.54 -11.02 -1.98
C THR A 35 -11.04 -9.78 -1.26
N LEU A 36 -11.82 -8.69 -1.34
CA LEU A 36 -11.51 -7.46 -0.61
C LEU A 36 -11.52 -7.67 0.91
N GLU A 37 -12.34 -8.61 1.40
CA GLU A 37 -12.44 -8.96 2.82
C GLU A 37 -11.11 -9.44 3.39
N GLU A 38 -10.28 -10.12 2.60
CA GLU A 38 -8.96 -10.59 3.05
C GLU A 38 -8.02 -9.42 3.34
N PHE A 39 -8.20 -8.28 2.68
CA PHE A 39 -7.43 -7.06 2.95
C PHE A 39 -8.01 -6.19 4.06
N LYS A 40 -9.25 -6.46 4.49
CA LYS A 40 -9.89 -5.67 5.54
C LYS A 40 -9.17 -5.86 6.87
N GLY A 41 -8.77 -4.76 7.49
CA GLY A 41 -8.00 -4.79 8.73
C GLY A 41 -6.50 -5.06 8.55
N GLN A 42 -6.02 -5.35 7.33
CA GLN A 42 -4.59 -5.32 7.02
C GLN A 42 -4.09 -3.90 6.96
N THR A 43 -2.80 -3.69 7.25
CA THR A 43 -2.20 -2.36 7.14
C THR A 43 -1.95 -1.99 5.69
N LEU A 44 -2.07 -0.70 5.35
CA LEU A 44 -1.82 -0.23 3.97
C LEU A 44 -0.42 -0.60 3.48
N ALA A 45 0.59 -0.59 4.37
CA ALA A 45 1.94 -1.06 4.05
C ALA A 45 1.97 -2.53 3.60
N HIS A 46 1.19 -3.40 4.26
CA HIS A 46 1.10 -4.82 3.89
C HIS A 46 0.42 -4.97 2.52
N ILE A 47 -0.61 -4.18 2.26
CA ILE A 47 -1.35 -4.21 0.99
C ILE A 47 -0.48 -3.69 -0.16
N ALA A 48 0.28 -2.61 0.07
CA ALA A 48 1.23 -2.08 -0.90
C ALA A 48 2.35 -3.09 -1.21
N LEU A 49 2.91 -3.74 -0.18
CA LEU A 49 3.88 -4.82 -0.37
C LEU A 49 3.28 -5.95 -1.23
N ARG A 50 2.04 -6.35 -0.94
CA ARG A 50 1.33 -7.37 -1.71
C ARG A 50 1.11 -6.96 -3.16
N ALA A 51 0.78 -5.69 -3.39
CA ALA A 51 0.67 -5.13 -4.74
C ALA A 51 2.00 -5.26 -5.50
N ARG A 52 3.11 -4.90 -4.85
CA ARG A 52 4.46 -5.04 -5.42
C ARG A 52 4.84 -6.47 -5.72
N GLU A 53 4.52 -7.41 -4.83
CA GLU A 53 4.73 -8.85 -5.09
C GLU A 53 3.88 -9.38 -6.26
N THR A 54 2.68 -8.84 -6.44
CA THR A 54 1.72 -9.29 -7.46
C THR A 54 2.05 -8.74 -8.84
N TYR A 55 2.34 -7.44 -8.92
CA TYR A 55 2.53 -6.73 -10.18
C TYR A 55 4.00 -6.59 -10.58
N GLY A 56 4.95 -6.63 -9.63
CA GLY A 56 6.36 -6.41 -9.89
C GLY A 56 6.61 -5.06 -10.57
N ASP A 57 7.27 -5.08 -11.74
CA ASP A 57 7.50 -3.91 -12.59
C ASP A 57 6.21 -3.31 -13.19
N GLY A 58 5.09 -4.03 -13.15
CA GLY A 58 3.79 -3.59 -13.64
C GLY A 58 2.92 -2.90 -12.58
N LEU A 59 3.50 -2.43 -11.47
CA LEU A 59 2.77 -1.86 -10.35
C LEU A 59 1.88 -0.69 -10.80
N PRO A 60 0.57 -0.67 -10.45
CA PRO A 60 -0.29 0.47 -10.75
C PRO A 60 0.25 1.77 -10.15
N GLU A 61 0.13 2.87 -10.90
CA GLU A 61 0.62 4.20 -10.51
C GLU A 61 0.12 4.64 -9.13
N PHE A 62 -1.09 4.23 -8.74
CA PHE A 62 -1.62 4.49 -7.40
C PHE A 62 -0.67 3.98 -6.30
N TRP A 63 -0.19 2.74 -6.41
CA TRP A 63 0.68 2.13 -5.41
C TRP A 63 2.10 2.68 -5.48
N ASP A 64 2.58 3.03 -6.67
CA ASP A 64 3.88 3.70 -6.86
C ASP A 64 3.90 5.07 -6.17
N VAL A 65 2.86 5.88 -6.36
CA VAL A 65 2.70 7.18 -5.69
C VAL A 65 2.51 7.00 -4.18
N TRP A 66 1.70 6.02 -3.75
CA TRP A 66 1.49 5.73 -2.34
C TRP A 66 2.80 5.31 -1.65
N GLU A 67 3.58 4.41 -2.25
CA GLU A 67 4.93 4.06 -1.78
C GLU A 67 5.84 5.29 -1.78
N SER A 68 5.82 6.14 -2.80
CA SER A 68 6.65 7.35 -2.79
C SER A 68 6.35 8.30 -1.64
N TRP A 69 5.14 8.30 -1.09
CA TRP A 69 4.72 9.20 0.00
C TRP A 69 4.86 8.54 1.38
N HIS A 70 4.78 7.21 1.43
CA HIS A 70 4.63 6.44 2.66
C HIS A 70 5.67 5.36 2.87
N ALA A 71 6.51 5.05 1.86
CA ALA A 71 7.65 4.17 2.07
C ALA A 71 8.49 4.76 3.20
N PRO A 72 8.81 3.96 4.24
CA PRO A 72 9.82 4.38 5.20
C PRO A 72 11.06 4.58 4.36
N ASP A 73 11.53 5.83 4.27
CA ASP A 73 12.74 6.28 3.57
C ASP A 73 13.61 5.06 3.32
N SER A 74 13.50 4.47 2.12
CA SER A 74 14.51 3.54 1.68
C SER A 74 15.67 4.47 1.52
N THR A 75 16.41 4.67 2.62
CA THR A 75 17.61 5.46 2.71
C THR A 75 18.31 5.18 1.40
N PRO A 76 18.52 6.18 0.53
CA PRO A 76 19.33 5.93 -0.63
C PRO A 76 20.59 5.28 -0.09
N GLU A 77 20.92 4.08 -0.56
CA GLU A 77 22.24 3.51 -0.31
C GLU A 77 23.20 4.60 -0.74
N MET A 78 23.72 5.34 0.24
CA MET A 78 24.65 6.42 0.02
C MET A 78 25.88 5.67 -0.45
N GLY A 79 25.99 5.55 -1.78
CA GLY A 79 27.10 4.92 -2.45
C GLY A 79 28.36 5.45 -1.81
N ASP A 80 29.12 4.51 -1.26
CA ASP A 80 30.43 4.69 -0.68
C ASP A 80 31.23 5.65 -1.58
N LEU A 81 31.52 6.85 -1.06
CA LEU A 81 32.29 7.90 -1.74
C LEU A 81 33.75 7.85 -1.28
#